data_AF-A0A655QVI5-F1
#
_entry.id   AF-A0A655QVI5-F1
#
_cell.length_a   1.000
_cell.length_b   1.000
_cell.length_c   1.000
_cell.angle_alpha   90.00
_cell.angle_beta   90.00
_cell.angle_gamma   90.00
#
_symmetry.space_group_name_H-M   'P 1'
#
loop_
_entity.id
_entity.type
_entity.pdbx_description
1 polymer ?
#
loop_
_entity_poly.entity_id
_entity_poly.type
_entity_poly.pdbx_seq_one_letter_code
_entity_poly.pdbx_strand_id
1 'polypeptide(L)' 'MTNPPFHSGLETSYSATERLLAESVDHLASGGSIWVVANSFLKYPPILEQAFGHCDIAAKTNKFAIYHAKK' A
#
# COMPACT_ATOMS: atom_id res chain seq x y z
N MET A 1 11.30 0.39 -3.05
CA MET A 1 10.54 1.54 -2.54
C MET A 1 9.81 2.16 -3.72
N THR A 2 8.48 2.09 -3.78
CA THR A 2 7.70 2.67 -4.87
C THR A 2 6.85 3.83 -4.33
N ASN A 3 6.95 4.99 -4.97
CA ASN A 3 6.13 6.17 -4.72
C ASN A 3 5.24 6.35 -5.97
N PRO A 4 4.00 5.84 -5.98
CA PRO A 4 3.12 5.97 -7.13
C PRO A 4 2.89 7.45 -7.46
N PRO A 5 3.05 7.89 -8.72
CA PRO A 5 2.97 9.30 -9.09
C PRO A 5 1.54 9.83 -8.97
N PHE A 6 1.40 11.13 -8.66
CA PHE A 6 0.12 11.82 -8.60
C PHE A 6 0.03 12.84 -9.73
N HIS A 7 -0.88 12.63 -10.70
CA HIS A 7 -1.89 13.59 -11.16
C HIS A 7 -2.60 13.13 -12.46
N SER A 8 -3.93 13.35 -12.48
CA SER A 8 -4.86 13.43 -13.64
C SER A 8 -5.82 12.27 -13.93
N GLY A 9 -5.82 11.16 -13.18
CA GLY A 9 -6.83 10.09 -13.30
C GLY A 9 -7.13 9.42 -11.96
N LEU A 10 -7.91 10.10 -11.10
CA LEU A 10 -8.07 9.73 -9.69
C LEU A 10 -8.54 8.26 -9.52
N GLU A 11 -9.62 7.85 -10.17
CA GLU A 11 -10.19 6.49 -10.00
C GLU A 11 -9.31 5.39 -10.60
N THR A 12 -8.70 5.62 -11.77
CA THR A 12 -7.83 4.65 -12.44
C THR A 12 -6.53 4.44 -11.67
N SER A 13 -5.98 5.49 -11.07
CA SER A 13 -4.74 5.39 -10.30
C SER A 13 -4.96 4.66 -8.96
N TYR A 14 -6.12 4.84 -8.32
CA TYR A 14 -6.45 4.11 -7.11
C TYR A 14 -6.62 2.62 -7.38
N SER A 15 -7.46 2.25 -8.35
CA SER A 15 -7.69 0.84 -8.68
C SER A 15 -6.41 0.11 -9.13
N ALA A 16 -5.53 0.78 -9.89
CA ALA A 16 -4.22 0.24 -10.22
C ALA A 16 -3.32 0.04 -8.99
N THR A 17 -3.33 0.99 -8.05
CA THR A 17 -2.55 0.89 -6.81
C THR A 17 -3.10 -0.19 -5.89
N GLU A 18 -4.42 -0.28 -5.71
CA GLU A 18 -5.07 -1.30 -4.90
C GLU A 18 -4.77 -2.71 -5.43
N ARG A 19 -4.85 -2.88 -6.75
CA ARG A 19 -4.48 -4.14 -7.41
C ARG A 19 -3.00 -4.47 -7.20
N LEU A 20 -2.11 -3.49 -7.38
CA LEU A 20 -0.68 -3.66 -7.11
C LEU A 20 -0.45 -4.13 -5.67
N LEU A 21 -1.08 -3.51 -4.68
CA LEU A 21 -0.91 -3.89 -3.27
C LEU A 21 -1.42 -5.30 -2.99
N ALA A 22 -2.56 -5.68 -3.58
CA ALA A 22 -3.14 -7.01 -3.44
C ALA A 22 -2.25 -8.11 -4.07
N GLU A 23 -1.70 -7.86 -5.26
CA GLU A 23 -0.86 -8.83 -5.98
C GLU A 23 0.61 -8.81 -5.53
N SER A 24 1.06 -7.78 -4.80
CA SER A 24 2.46 -7.61 -4.38
C SER A 24 2.97 -8.78 -3.53
N VAL A 25 2.11 -9.40 -2.72
CA VAL A 25 2.51 -10.54 -1.87
C VAL A 25 2.98 -11.73 -2.71
N ASP A 26 2.39 -11.97 -3.87
CA ASP A 26 2.75 -13.08 -4.75
C ASP A 26 4.10 -12.87 -5.43
N HIS A 27 4.47 -11.61 -5.67
CA HIS A 27 5.72 -11.23 -6.33
C HIS A 27 6.90 -11.02 -5.38
N LEU A 28 6.67 -11.04 -4.05
CA LEU A 28 7.73 -10.94 -3.06
C LEU A 28 8.40 -12.30 -2.79
N ALA A 29 9.73 -12.29 -2.68
CA ALA A 29 10.50 -13.41 -2.16
C ALA A 29 10.13 -13.70 -0.69
N SER A 30 10.43 -14.91 -0.21
CA SER A 30 10.19 -15.28 1.19
C SER A 30 10.87 -14.29 2.15
N GLY A 31 10.11 -13.74 3.09
CA GLY A 31 10.57 -12.70 4.01
C GLY A 31 10.69 -11.30 3.42
N GLY A 32 10.26 -11.08 2.18
CA GLY A 32 10.18 -9.76 1.55
C GLY A 32 9.12 -8.86 2.19
N SER A 33 9.29 -7.55 2.07
CA SER A 33 8.40 -6.55 2.68
C SER A 33 8.02 -5.45 1.69
N ILE A 34 6.84 -4.87 1.88
CA ILE A 34 6.38 -3.69 1.15
C ILE A 34 6.28 -2.48 2.09
N TRP A 35 6.61 -1.31 1.55
CA TRP A 35 6.46 -0.01 2.20
C TRP A 35 5.67 0.91 1.28
N VAL A 36 4.59 1.49 1.81
CA VAL A 36 3.65 2.32 1.05
C VAL A 36 3.51 3.67 1.76
N VAL A 37 3.72 4.75 1.03
CA VAL A 37 3.38 6.10 1.50
C VAL A 37 2.19 6.58 0.71
N ALA A 38 1.10 6.93 1.39
CA ALA A 38 -0.13 7.32 0.74
C ALA A 38 -0.90 8.37 1.55
N ASN A 39 -1.89 9.00 0.92
CA ASN A 39 -2.78 9.90 1.64
C ASN A 39 -3.52 9.15 2.75
N SER A 40 -3.56 9.72 3.96
CA SER A 40 -4.07 9.06 5.17
C SER A 40 -5.57 8.77 5.15
N PHE A 41 -6.32 9.34 4.19
CA PHE A 41 -7.74 9.05 3.98
C PHE A 41 -7.98 7.81 3.12
N LEU A 42 -6.97 7.30 2.42
CA LEU A 42 -7.07 6.11 1.58
C LEU A 42 -7.15 4.84 2.44
N LYS A 43 -8.02 3.92 2.04
CA LYS A 43 -8.32 2.69 2.79
C LYS A 43 -7.40 1.53 2.39
N TYR A 44 -6.10 1.72 2.44
CA TYR A 44 -5.10 0.69 2.14
C TYR A 44 -4.87 -0.38 3.21
N PRO A 45 -5.05 -0.12 4.53
CA PRO A 45 -4.90 -1.16 5.55
C PRO A 45 -5.68 -2.45 5.26
N PRO A 46 -6.98 -2.44 4.93
CA PRO A 46 -7.72 -3.69 4.68
C PRO A 46 -7.19 -4.48 3.47
N ILE A 47 -6.62 -3.80 2.47
CA ILE A 47 -6.05 -4.45 1.28
C ILE A 47 -4.75 -5.16 1.64
N LEU A 48 -3.88 -4.47 2.39
CA LEU A 48 -2.62 -5.02 2.88
C LEU A 48 -2.87 -6.16 3.89
N GLU A 49 -3.84 -6.01 4.79
CA GLU A 49 -4.24 -7.07 5.72
C GLU A 49 -4.79 -8.30 4.98
N GLN A 50 -5.56 -8.11 3.91
CA GLN A 50 -6.07 -9.22 3.13
C GLN A 50 -4.98 -9.96 2.35
N ALA A 51 -3.97 -9.24 1.84
CA ALA A 51 -2.86 -9.83 1.08
C ALA A 51 -1.78 -10.45 1.98
N PHE A 52 -1.39 -9.78 3.07
CA PHE A 52 -0.26 -10.12 3.93
C PHE A 52 -0.66 -10.69 5.31
N GLY A 53 -1.95 -10.69 5.64
CA GLY A 53 -2.47 -11.06 6.96
C GLY A 53 -2.25 -10.01 8.05
N HIS A 54 -1.48 -8.96 7.77
CA HIS A 54 -1.20 -7.85 8.69
C HIS A 54 -0.83 -6.58 7.92
N CYS A 55 -0.98 -5.43 8.59
CA CYS A 55 -0.52 -4.14 8.11
C CYS A 55 -0.09 -3.27 9.30
N ASP A 56 1.18 -2.90 9.34
CA ASP A 56 1.72 -1.96 10.31
C ASP A 56 1.62 -0.53 9.80
N ILE A 57 1.35 0.42 10.69
CA ILE A 57 1.44 1.86 10.39
C ILE A 57 2.72 2.37 11.04
N ALA A 58 3.77 2.52 10.23
CA ALA A 58 5.07 2.99 10.71
C ALA A 58 5.05 4.47 11.10
N ALA A 59 4.26 5.29 10.39
CA ALA A 59 4.04 6.70 10.72
C ALA A 59 2.72 7.20 10.14
N LYS A 60 2.10 8.18 10.79
CA LYS A 60 0.88 8.83 10.30
C LYS A 60 0.85 10.30 10.65
N THR A 61 0.41 11.10 9.69
CA THR A 61 0.08 12.53 9.82
C THR A 61 -1.35 12.75 9.34
N ASN A 62 -1.83 14.00 9.39
CA ASN A 62 -3.16 14.36 8.89
C ASN A 62 -3.30 14.26 7.36
N LYS A 63 -2.18 14.24 6.63
CA LYS A 63 -2.18 14.17 5.16
C LYS A 63 -1.71 12.81 4.65
N PHE A 64 -0.70 12.22 5.28
CA PHE A 64 -0.02 11.02 4.80
C PHE A 64 0.11 9.95 5.88
N ALA A 65 0.12 8.69 5.46
CA ALA A 65 0.45 7.54 6.29
C ALA A 65 1.50 6.67 5.58
N ILE A 66 2.35 6.05 6.39
CA ILE A 66 3.34 5.07 5.96
C ILE A 66 2.88 3.70 6.46
N TYR A 67 2.59 2.81 5.52
CA TYR A 67 2.17 1.43 5.77
C TYR A 67 3.32 0.47 5.47
N HIS A 68 3.42 -0.58 6.27
CA HIS A 68 4.41 -1.64 6.13
C HIS A 68 3.73 -3.00 6.29
N ALA A 69 4.10 -3.97 5.45
CA ALA A 69 3.67 -5.36 5.57
C ALA A 69 4.75 -6.30 5.06
N LYS A 70 4.82 -7.51 5.62
CA LYS A 70 5.83 -8.53 5.29
C LYS A 70 5.18 -9.83 4.83
N LYS A 71 5.80 -10.53 3.88
CA LYS A 71 5.40 -11.89 3.47
C LYS A 71 5.90 -12.95 4.46
#